data_AF-A0A950PD65-F1
#
_entry.id   AF-A0A950PD65-F1
#
_cell.length_a   1.000
_cell.length_b   1.000
_cell.length_c   1.000
_cell.angle_alpha   90.00
_cell.angle_beta   90.00
_cell.angle_gamma   90.00
#
_symmetry.space_group_name_H-M   'P 1'
#
loop_
_entity.id
_entity.type
_entity.pdbx_description
1 polymer ?
#
loop_
_entity_poly.entity_id
_entity_poly.type
_entity_poly.pdbx_seq_one_letter_code
_entity_poly.pdbx_strand_id
1 'polypeptide(L)' 'LVVPMRPEGTDGWSEERLAELVTRDSMVGTGLPKSPAEAGGGR' A
#
# COMPACT_ATOMS: atom_id res chain seq x y z
N LEU A 1 -14.37 -5.36 6.48
CA LEU A 1 -12.96 -5.13 6.10
C LEU A 1 -12.97 -4.76 4.63
N VAL A 2 -12.37 -3.64 4.26
CA VAL A 2 -12.23 -3.20 2.86
C VAL A 2 -10.85 -3.61 2.36
N VAL A 3 -10.76 -4.03 1.10
CA VAL A 3 -9.48 -4.24 0.43
C VAL A 3 -9.15 -2.94 -0.32
N PRO A 4 -8.10 -2.22 0.06
CA PRO A 4 -7.73 -0.99 -0.63
C PRO A 4 -7.30 -1.29 -2.06
N MET A 5 -7.52 -0.33 -2.96
CA MET A 5 -7.01 -0.41 -4.32
C MET A 5 -5.47 -0.49 -4.31
N ARG A 6 -4.90 -1.23 -5.26
CA ARG A 6 -3.45 -1.32 -5.40
C ARG A 6 -2.90 0.06 -5.85
N PRO A 7 -1.91 0.63 -5.15
CA PRO A 7 -1.28 1.89 -5.56
C PRO A 7 -0.54 1.75 -6.90
N GLU A 8 -0.45 2.85 -7.65
CA GLU A 8 0.37 2.91 -8.86
C GLU A 8 1.86 2.72 -8.52
N GLY A 9 2.63 2.13 -9.43
CA GLY A 9 4.06 1.91 -9.24
C GLY A 9 4.42 0.70 -8.36
N THR A 10 3.43 -0.13 -8.00
CA THR A 10 3.67 -1.43 -7.33
C THR A 10 3.61 -2.62 -8.28
N ASP A 11 3.78 -2.39 -9.58
CA ASP A 11 3.83 -3.46 -10.57
C ASP A 11 5.02 -4.39 -10.28
N GLY A 12 4.75 -5.70 -10.28
CA GLY A 12 5.75 -6.72 -9.96
C GLY A 12 6.17 -6.81 -8.49
N TRP A 13 5.53 -6.08 -7.56
CA TRP A 13 5.79 -6.24 -6.13
C TRP A 13 5.27 -7.59 -5.63
N SER A 14 6.02 -8.19 -4.70
CA SER A 14 5.54 -9.38 -3.97
C SER A 14 4.43 -9.00 -2.99
N GLU A 15 3.69 -10.01 -2.53
CA GLU A 15 2.61 -9.82 -1.57
C GLU A 15 3.11 -9.22 -0.25
N GLU A 16 4.29 -9.65 0.21
CA GLU A 16 4.92 -9.14 1.42
C GLU A 16 5.20 -7.64 1.32
N ARG A 17 5.71 -7.19 0.16
CA ARG A 17 6.02 -5.78 -0.07
C ARG A 17 4.76 -4.92 -0.21
N LEU A 18 3.70 -5.48 -0.79
CA LEU A 18 2.40 -4.81 -0.87
C LEU A 18 1.75 -4.68 0.51
N ALA A 19 1.93 -5.67 1.38
CA ALA A 19 1.40 -5.64 2.74
C ALA A 19 1.98 -4.48 3.56
N GLU A 20 3.23 -4.07 3.30
CA GLU A 20 3.85 -2.91 3.95
C GLU A 20 3.15 -1.57 3.62
N LEU A 21 2.42 -1.50 2.50
CA LEU A 21 1.64 -0.33 2.10
C LEU A 21 0.30 -0.25 2.83
N VAL A 22 -0.24 -1.38 3.26
CA VAL A 22 -1.57 -1.45 3.84
C VAL A 22 -1.56 -0.89 5.27
N THR A 23 -2.38 0.13 5.50
CA THR A 23 -2.59 0.72 6.83
C THR A 23 -3.94 0.32 7.40
N ARG A 24 -4.10 0.44 8.73
CA ARG A 24 -5.41 0.22 9.37
C ARG A 24 -6.50 1.08 8.74
N ASP A 25 -6.20 2.36 8.50
CA ASP A 25 -7.14 3.33 7.95
C ASP A 25 -7.58 2.94 6.53
N SER A 26 -6.65 2.42 5.71
CA SER A 26 -6.97 1.90 4.37
C SER A 26 -7.86 0.66 4.40
N MET A 27 -7.75 -0.19 5.43
CA MET A 27 -8.54 -1.41 5.59
C MET A 27 -9.95 -1.16 6.14
N VAL A 28 -10.18 0.03 6.71
CA VAL A 28 -11.50 0.48 7.19
C VAL A 28 -12.13 1.54 6.28
N GLY A 29 -11.42 1.97 5.23
CA GLY A 29 -11.91 2.94 4.25
C GLY A 29 -11.86 4.40 4.71
N THR A 30 -11.08 4.71 5.74
CA THR A 30 -10.91 6.08 6.27
C THR A 30 -9.62 6.76 5.80
N GLY A 31 -8.76 6.04 5.07
CA GLY A 31 -7.51 6.55 4.53
C GLY A 31 -7.03 5.75 3.31
N LEU A 32 -5.92 6.19 2.72
CA LEU A 32 -5.27 5.49 1.62
C LEU A 32 -4.13 4.60 2.14
N PRO A 33 -3.76 3.53 1.42
CA PRO A 33 -2.50 2.83 1.69
C PRO A 33 -1.32 3.80 1.48
N LYS A 34 -0.18 3.48 2.09
CA LYS A 34 1.06 4.24 1.88
C LYS A 34 1.45 4.23 0.41
N SER A 35 2.09 5.30 -0.03
CA SER A 35 2.71 5.34 -1.34
C SER A 35 3.94 4.42 -1.39
N PRO A 36 4.29 3.88 -2.57
CA PRO A 36 5.52 3.09 -2.73
C PRO A 36 6.79 3.85 -2.35
N ALA A 37 6.77 5.19 -2.48
CA ALA A 37 7.88 6.07 -2.09
C ALA A 37 8.12 6.02 -0.57
N GLU A 38 7.05 5.96 0.23
CA GLU A 38 7.12 5.91 1.70
C GLU A 38 7.57 4.55 2.24
N ALA A 39 7.31 3.46 1.52
CA ALA A 39 7.57 2.10 2.01
C ALA A 39 8.95 1.54 1.66
N GLY A 40 9.62 2.06 0.63
CA GLY A 40 10.97 1.55 0.30
C GLY A 40 11.49 1.99 -1.07
N GLY A 41 11.21 3.22 -1.48
CA GLY A 41 11.55 3.72 -2.82
C GLY A 41 12.04 5.17 -2.82
N GLY A 42 12.65 5.64 -1.74
CA GLY A 42 13.37 6.90 -1.72
C GLY A 42 14.81 6.70 -2.17
N ARG A 43 15.10 6.94 -3.46
CA ARG A 43 16.35 7.60 -3.81
C ARG A 43 16.08 9.09 -3.85
#